data_AF-A0A2V9LRI0-F1
#
_entry.id   AF-A0A2V9LRI0-F1
#
_cell.length_a   1.000
_cell.length_b   1.000
_cell.length_c   1.000
_cell.angle_alpha   90.00
_cell.angle_beta   90.00
_cell.angle_gamma   90.00
#
_symmetry.space_group_name_H-M   'P 1'
#
loop_
_entity.id
_entity.type
_entity.pdbx_description
1 polymer ?
#
loop_
_entity_poly.entity_id
_entity_poly.type
_entity_poly.pdbx_seq_one_letter_code
_entity_poly.pdbx_strand_id
1 'polypeptide(L)'
;MTYNALETSFEHRFSKGLFLMASYTFAKLISNTDGEDANRGDAQGQNQYNRTLDKAVGIQDTPHNAALMYVYELPIGRGKQWLSQSHPVVNAILGNWRISGVHRYVSGTALGVTSGQNFFGAGNNARASFVPGQPLKNPQFDPDDPGRYPYLNPAAFRRPANMEYGDTPRRIAQLRAPAARRGISSFVPRPSTFSTGTDWGASTPTLTARLSGGSRIRRPIARARSSSG
;
A
#
# COMPACT_ATOMS: atom_id res chain seq x y z
N MET A 1 -21.09 7.43 10.72
CA MET A 1 -20.17 6.71 9.82
C MET A 1 -20.80 5.36 9.47
N THR A 2 -20.66 4.88 8.24
CA THR A 2 -21.18 3.58 7.81
C THR A 2 -20.07 2.84 7.07
N TYR A 3 -19.80 1.61 7.50
CA TYR A 3 -18.78 0.74 6.92
C TYR A 3 -19.44 -0.55 6.44
N ASN A 4 -19.23 -0.90 5.17
CA ASN A 4 -19.66 -2.18 4.61
C ASN A 4 -18.43 -2.89 4.08
N ALA A 5 -18.25 -4.17 4.43
CA ALA A 5 -17.12 -4.95 3.94
C ALA A 5 -17.53 -6.37 3.57
N LEU A 6 -16.85 -6.90 2.55
CA LEU A 6 -16.86 -8.28 2.13
C LEU A 6 -15.42 -8.77 2.17
N GLU A 7 -15.16 -9.84 2.90
CA GLU A 7 -13.85 -10.49 2.95
C GLU A 7 -13.98 -11.90 2.41
N THR A 8 -13.02 -12.31 1.59
CA THR A 8 -12.94 -13.64 1.03
C THR A 8 -11.51 -14.12 1.09
N SER A 9 -11.33 -15.34 1.58
CA SER A 9 -10.04 -16.01 1.63
C SER A 9 -10.15 -17.36 0.92
N PHE A 10 -9.06 -17.74 0.26
CA PHE A 10 -8.93 -19.02 -0.41
C PHE A 10 -7.56 -19.60 -0.08
N GLU A 11 -7.55 -20.82 0.43
CA GLU A 11 -6.35 -21.57 0.73
C GLU A 11 -6.39 -22.91 -0.01
N HIS A 12 -5.36 -23.15 -0.81
CA HIS A 12 -5.07 -24.46 -1.35
C HIS A 12 -3.81 -25.00 -0.67
N ARG A 13 -4.01 -26.04 0.15
CA ARG A 13 -2.92 -26.76 0.80
C ARG A 13 -2.06 -27.48 -0.22
N PHE A 14 -0.80 -27.73 0.16
CA PHE A 14 0.22 -28.27 -0.74
C PHE A 14 -0.24 -29.57 -1.40
N SER A 15 -0.58 -29.51 -2.69
CA SER A 15 -1.01 -30.66 -3.49
C SER A 15 -0.36 -30.61 -4.85
N LYS A 16 0.19 -31.74 -5.31
CA LYS A 16 0.93 -31.86 -6.57
C LYS A 16 2.00 -30.76 -6.76
N GLY A 17 2.65 -30.34 -5.66
CA GLY A 17 3.69 -29.31 -5.69
C GLY A 17 3.20 -27.86 -5.54
N LEU A 18 1.88 -27.60 -5.49
CA LEU A 18 1.31 -26.26 -5.41
C LEU A 18 0.76 -25.96 -4.02
N PHE A 19 1.20 -24.84 -3.44
CA PHE A 19 0.56 -24.16 -2.33
C PHE A 19 0.15 -22.75 -2.76
N LEU A 20 -1.09 -22.36 -2.43
CA LEU A 20 -1.67 -21.10 -2.85
C LEU A 20 -2.52 -20.53 -1.72
N MET A 21 -2.33 -19.25 -1.41
CA MET A 21 -3.14 -18.50 -0.48
C MET A 21 -3.53 -17.17 -1.13
N ALA A 22 -4.81 -16.90 -1.22
CA ALA A 22 -5.34 -15.64 -1.75
C ALA A 22 -6.31 -15.04 -0.73
N SER A 23 -6.22 -13.74 -0.53
CA SER A 23 -7.21 -12.98 0.23
C SER A 23 -7.64 -11.74 -0.54
N TYR A 24 -8.92 -11.42 -0.41
CA TYR A 24 -9.52 -10.27 -1.04
C TYR A 24 -10.51 -9.63 -0.09
N THR A 25 -10.30 -8.35 0.19
CA THR A 25 -11.19 -7.53 1.01
C THR A 25 -11.74 -6.42 0.13
N PHE A 26 -13.06 -6.38 0.01
CA PHE A 26 -13.81 -5.27 -0.55
C PHE A 26 -14.42 -4.46 0.59
N ALA A 27 -14.17 -3.15 0.65
CA ALA A 27 -14.69 -2.30 1.72
C ALA A 27 -15.28 -1.00 1.15
N LYS A 28 -16.27 -0.44 1.84
CA LYS A 28 -16.82 0.88 1.51
C LYS A 28 -17.11 1.63 2.80
N LEU A 29 -16.32 2.67 3.04
CA LEU A 29 -16.46 3.58 4.17
C LEU A 29 -17.14 4.88 3.70
N ILE A 30 -18.31 5.16 4.26
CA ILE A 30 -19.05 6.40 4.03
C ILE A 30 -19.06 7.19 5.34
N SER A 31 -18.62 8.44 5.28
CA SER A 31 -18.60 9.33 6.44
C SER A 31 -19.11 10.73 6.08
N ASN A 32 -19.65 11.39 7.09
CA ASN A 32 -20.04 12.80 7.08
C ASN A 32 -18.98 13.71 7.72
N THR A 33 -17.95 13.14 8.36
CA THR A 33 -16.78 13.85 8.93
C THR A 33 -15.52 12.99 8.80
N ASP A 34 -14.35 13.58 8.55
CA ASP A 34 -13.05 12.86 8.45
C ASP A 34 -12.14 13.25 9.62
N GLY A 35 -12.54 14.24 10.43
CA GLY A 35 -11.78 14.69 11.59
C GLY A 35 -12.31 14.08 12.89
N GLU A 36 -11.37 13.66 13.75
CA GLU A 36 -11.63 13.29 15.14
C GLU A 36 -11.82 14.53 16.03
N ASP A 37 -11.45 15.72 15.53
CA ASP A 37 -11.35 16.97 16.29
C ASP A 37 -12.05 18.12 15.54
N ALA A 38 -13.07 18.71 16.17
CA ALA A 38 -13.91 19.76 15.59
C ALA A 38 -13.14 21.06 15.25
N ASN A 39 -11.97 21.24 15.86
CA ASN A 39 -11.13 22.44 15.73
C ASN A 39 -10.11 22.37 14.58
N ARG A 40 -9.92 21.20 13.96
CA ARG A 40 -8.91 21.01 12.89
C ARG A 40 -9.38 21.37 11.48
N GLY A 41 -10.55 21.98 11.32
CA GLY A 41 -11.09 22.40 10.01
C GLY A 41 -11.57 21.25 9.10
N ASP A 42 -10.97 20.05 9.21
CA ASP A 42 -11.35 18.83 8.46
C ASP A 42 -12.70 18.21 8.88
N ALA A 43 -13.26 18.65 10.01
CA ALA A 43 -14.53 18.17 10.57
C ALA A 43 -15.72 19.10 10.29
N GLN A 44 -15.52 20.24 9.63
CA GLN A 44 -16.55 21.25 9.42
C GLN A 44 -17.27 20.98 8.10
N GLY A 45 -18.56 20.62 8.17
CA GLY A 45 -19.40 20.51 6.97
C GLY A 45 -19.47 21.86 6.25
N GLN A 46 -19.24 21.88 4.94
CA GLN A 46 -19.12 23.14 4.21
C GLN A 46 -20.44 23.90 4.19
N ASN A 47 -21.57 23.20 4.09
CA ASN A 47 -22.89 23.81 4.00
C ASN A 47 -23.80 23.20 5.08
N GLN A 48 -24.06 23.97 6.15
CA GLN A 48 -24.92 23.52 7.24
C GLN A 48 -26.38 23.29 6.80
N TYR A 49 -26.82 23.99 5.76
CA TYR A 49 -28.16 23.85 5.17
C TYR A 49 -28.27 22.66 4.22
N ASN A 50 -27.15 22.13 3.72
CA ASN A 50 -27.13 20.95 2.85
C ASN A 50 -25.97 20.00 3.18
N ARG A 51 -26.23 19.07 4.11
CA ARG A 51 -25.26 18.06 4.56
C ARG A 51 -25.12 16.86 3.63
N THR A 52 -25.87 16.81 2.52
CA THR A 52 -25.79 15.66 1.60
C THR A 52 -24.43 15.56 0.92
N LEU A 53 -23.83 16.70 0.58
CA LEU A 53 -22.50 16.78 -0.02
C LEU A 53 -21.37 16.47 0.98
N ASP A 54 -21.65 16.55 2.27
CA ASP A 54 -20.70 16.19 3.33
C ASP A 54 -20.65 14.67 3.55
N LYS A 55 -21.73 13.95 3.22
CA LYS A 55 -21.77 12.48 3.21
C LYS A 55 -21.04 11.94 1.99
N ALA A 56 -19.75 11.71 2.12
CA ALA A 56 -18.88 11.23 1.06
C ALA A 56 -18.12 9.96 1.50
N VAL A 57 -17.36 9.41 0.57
CA VAL A 57 -16.39 8.34 0.88
C VAL A 57 -15.38 8.87 1.92
N GLY A 58 -14.99 8.05 2.88
CA GLY A 58 -14.00 8.43 3.91
C GLY A 58 -12.59 8.55 3.35
N ILE A 59 -11.72 9.34 4.00
CA ILE A 59 -10.31 9.48 3.59
C ILE A 59 -9.53 8.14 3.59
N GLN A 60 -9.87 7.24 4.51
CA GLN A 60 -9.25 5.92 4.66
C GLN A 60 -9.91 4.83 3.80
N ASP A 61 -10.90 5.19 2.97
CA ASP A 61 -11.60 4.21 2.14
C ASP A 61 -10.69 3.58 1.09
N THR A 62 -10.40 2.30 1.32
CA THR A 62 -9.57 1.46 0.47
C THR A 62 -10.44 0.31 -0.07
N PRO A 63 -11.11 0.51 -1.21
CA PRO A 63 -12.21 -0.36 -1.59
C PRO A 63 -11.79 -1.74 -2.02
N HIS A 64 -10.58 -1.91 -2.56
CA HIS A 64 -10.06 -3.22 -2.94
C HIS A 64 -8.68 -3.41 -2.33
N ASN A 65 -8.53 -4.49 -1.57
CA ASN A 65 -7.26 -4.96 -1.05
C ASN A 65 -7.15 -6.46 -1.36
N ALA A 66 -6.25 -6.82 -2.27
CA ALA A 66 -6.00 -8.20 -2.65
C ALA A 66 -4.57 -8.59 -2.27
N ALA A 67 -4.41 -9.75 -1.66
CA ALA A 67 -3.10 -10.37 -1.44
C ALA A 67 -3.08 -11.79 -2.03
N LEU A 68 -1.98 -12.12 -2.67
CA LEU A 68 -1.77 -13.41 -3.33
C LEU A 68 -0.38 -13.92 -2.96
N MET A 69 -0.32 -15.12 -2.38
CA MET A 69 0.91 -15.83 -2.08
C MET A 69 0.83 -17.21 -2.72
N TYR A 70 1.89 -17.60 -3.43
CA TYR A 70 1.97 -18.92 -4.02
C TYR A 70 3.38 -19.49 -3.94
N VAL A 71 3.44 -20.81 -3.87
CA VAL A 71 4.64 -21.62 -3.95
C VAL A 71 4.31 -22.77 -4.88
N TYR A 72 5.05 -22.90 -5.96
CA TYR A 72 4.89 -24.00 -6.91
C TYR A 72 6.21 -24.70 -7.14
N GLU A 73 6.28 -25.98 -6.79
CA GLU A 73 7.38 -26.87 -7.17
C GLU A 73 7.08 -27.45 -8.55
N LEU A 74 7.95 -27.15 -9.51
CA LEU A 74 7.82 -27.69 -10.84
C LEU A 74 7.95 -29.22 -10.79
N PRO A 75 7.13 -29.96 -11.54
CA PRO A 75 7.19 -31.42 -11.60
C PRO A 75 8.33 -31.89 -12.53
N ILE A 76 9.46 -31.18 -12.52
CA ILE A 76 10.62 -31.42 -13.36
C ILE A 76 11.75 -31.98 -12.49
N GLY A 77 12.30 -33.13 -12.88
CA GLY A 77 13.46 -33.74 -12.25
C GLY A 77 13.34 -35.26 -12.15
N ARG A 78 14.42 -35.88 -11.68
CA ARG A 78 14.52 -37.33 -11.50
C ARG A 78 13.45 -37.80 -10.50
N GLY A 79 12.62 -38.76 -10.90
CA GLY A 79 11.49 -39.25 -10.09
C GLY A 79 10.22 -38.35 -10.08
N LYS A 80 10.16 -37.28 -10.88
CA LYS A 80 8.95 -36.45 -11.06
C LYS A 80 8.28 -36.70 -12.42
N GLN A 81 7.13 -36.06 -12.66
CA GLN A 81 6.30 -36.27 -13.86
C GLN A 81 7.05 -35.96 -15.16
N TRP A 82 7.95 -34.97 -15.16
CA TRP A 82 8.76 -34.59 -16.31
C TRP A 82 10.25 -34.79 -16.00
N LEU A 83 11.03 -35.26 -16.99
CA LEU A 83 12.46 -35.57 -16.85
C LEU A 83 12.77 -36.66 -15.80
N SER A 84 11.86 -37.63 -15.63
CA SER A 84 11.94 -38.71 -14.64
C SER A 84 13.22 -39.55 -14.72
N GLN A 85 13.72 -39.81 -15.94
CA GLN A 85 14.94 -40.58 -16.23
C GLN A 85 16.14 -39.72 -16.63
N SER A 86 16.11 -38.41 -16.35
CA SER A 86 17.18 -37.50 -16.74
C SER A 86 18.55 -37.88 -16.16
N HIS A 87 19.60 -37.64 -16.95
CA HIS A 87 21.00 -37.81 -16.55
C HIS A 87 21.29 -36.94 -15.31
N PRO A 88 22.09 -37.40 -14.33
CA PRO A 88 22.32 -36.67 -13.07
C PRO A 88 22.75 -35.20 -13.25
N VAL A 89 23.56 -34.93 -14.26
CA VAL A 89 24.01 -33.57 -14.62
C VAL A 89 22.85 -32.69 -15.10
N VAL A 90 21.94 -33.24 -15.91
CA VAL A 90 20.76 -32.52 -16.40
C VAL A 90 19.78 -32.25 -15.25
N ASN A 91 19.61 -33.21 -14.34
CA ASN A 91 18.77 -33.05 -13.15
C ASN A 91 19.34 -32.02 -12.15
N ALA A 92 20.67 -31.90 -12.04
CA ALA A 92 21.31 -30.92 -11.18
C ALA A 92 21.06 -29.47 -11.64
N ILE A 93 20.89 -29.25 -12.94
CA ILE A 93 20.68 -27.92 -13.54
C ILE A 93 19.19 -27.61 -13.71
N LEU A 94 18.41 -28.57 -14.21
CA LEU A 94 17.02 -28.36 -14.61
C LEU A 94 15.99 -28.99 -13.66
N GLY A 95 16.44 -29.74 -12.65
CA GLY A 95 15.56 -30.41 -11.71
C GLY A 95 15.16 -29.54 -10.52
N ASN A 96 14.02 -29.87 -9.92
CA ASN A 96 13.56 -29.37 -8.62
C ASN A 96 13.44 -27.85 -8.49
N TRP A 97 13.07 -27.16 -9.56
CA TRP A 97 12.81 -25.72 -9.51
C TRP A 97 11.57 -25.41 -8.67
N ARG A 98 11.66 -24.33 -7.90
CA ARG A 98 10.55 -23.77 -7.13
C ARG A 98 10.31 -22.32 -7.55
N ILE A 99 9.05 -22.03 -7.83
CA ILE A 99 8.54 -20.67 -8.03
C ILE A 99 7.87 -20.25 -6.74
N SER A 100 8.15 -19.06 -6.25
CA SER A 100 7.38 -18.48 -5.17
C SER A 100 7.18 -17.00 -5.37
N GLY A 101 6.04 -16.49 -4.93
CA GLY A 101 5.72 -15.07 -5.07
C GLY A 101 4.73 -14.61 -4.03
N VAL A 102 4.85 -13.34 -3.67
CA VAL A 102 3.90 -12.61 -2.84
C VAL A 102 3.56 -11.31 -3.57
N HIS A 103 2.27 -11.09 -3.81
CA HIS A 103 1.76 -9.89 -4.47
C HIS A 103 0.65 -9.28 -3.62
N ARG A 104 0.62 -7.94 -3.58
CA ARG A 104 -0.40 -7.16 -2.91
C ARG A 104 -0.85 -6.01 -3.80
N TYR A 105 -2.16 -5.86 -3.92
CA TYR A 105 -2.83 -4.83 -4.70
C TYR A 105 -3.77 -4.05 -3.79
N VAL A 106 -3.55 -2.75 -3.67
CA VAL A 106 -4.34 -1.87 -2.81
C VAL A 106 -4.84 -0.69 -3.63
N SER A 107 -6.14 -0.45 -3.59
CA SER A 107 -6.76 0.71 -4.25
C SER A 107 -6.29 2.02 -3.63
N GLY A 108 -6.18 3.07 -4.44
CA GLY A 108 -5.90 4.41 -3.92
C GLY A 108 -7.11 5.01 -3.19
N THR A 109 -6.83 5.97 -2.32
CA THR A 109 -7.83 6.71 -1.56
C THR A 109 -8.52 7.75 -2.44
N ALA A 110 -9.75 8.12 -2.07
CA ALA A 110 -10.50 9.15 -2.79
C ALA A 110 -9.88 10.53 -2.59
N LEU A 111 -9.84 11.33 -3.66
CA LEU A 111 -9.30 12.69 -3.66
C LEU A 111 -10.41 13.70 -3.38
N GLY A 112 -10.06 14.77 -2.66
CA GLY A 112 -10.89 15.96 -2.49
C GLY A 112 -10.28 17.13 -3.26
N VAL A 113 -11.11 17.99 -3.83
CA VAL A 113 -10.67 19.20 -4.54
C VAL A 113 -11.20 20.43 -3.80
N THR A 114 -10.27 21.27 -3.36
CA THR A 114 -10.58 22.57 -2.78
C THR A 114 -10.23 23.68 -3.77
N SER A 115 -10.79 24.85 -3.52
CA SER A 115 -10.58 26.07 -4.26
C SER A 115 -10.10 27.15 -3.30
N GLY A 116 -9.25 28.06 -3.78
CA GLY A 116 -8.75 29.21 -3.03
C GLY A 116 -9.83 30.26 -2.67
N GLN A 117 -11.12 29.93 -2.71
CA GLN A 117 -12.19 30.85 -2.33
C GLN A 117 -12.29 30.95 -0.82
N ASN A 118 -12.27 32.17 -0.32
CA ASN A 118 -12.47 32.45 1.10
C ASN A 118 -13.98 32.45 1.40
N PHE A 119 -14.40 31.61 2.34
CA PHE A 119 -15.74 31.69 2.91
C PHE A 119 -15.84 32.85 3.89
N PHE A 120 -16.36 33.99 3.43
CA PHE A 120 -16.82 35.08 4.31
C PHE A 120 -15.79 35.55 5.37
N GLY A 121 -14.48 35.45 5.10
CA GLY A 121 -13.43 35.82 6.05
C GLY A 121 -13.09 34.74 7.09
N ALA A 122 -13.72 33.57 7.06
CA ALA A 122 -13.59 32.47 8.03
C ALA A 122 -12.40 31.52 7.76
N GLY A 123 -11.51 31.85 6.82
CA GLY A 123 -10.21 31.17 6.69
C GLY A 123 -10.23 29.72 6.15
N ASN A 124 -11.38 29.20 5.72
CA ASN A 124 -11.47 27.84 5.16
C ASN A 124 -11.58 27.86 3.63
N ASN A 125 -10.75 27.04 2.99
CA ASN A 125 -10.71 26.85 1.53
C ASN A 125 -12.01 26.19 1.06
N ALA A 126 -12.82 26.91 0.28
CA ALA A 126 -14.08 26.35 -0.20
C ALA A 126 -13.86 25.15 -1.12
N ARG A 127 -14.70 24.11 -1.05
CA ARG A 127 -14.70 23.06 -2.08
C ARG A 127 -14.98 23.68 -3.46
N ALA A 128 -14.37 23.11 -4.50
CA ALA A 128 -14.60 23.55 -5.88
C ALA A 128 -16.03 23.20 -6.35
N SER A 129 -16.45 23.75 -7.49
CA SER A 129 -17.64 23.29 -8.21
C SER A 129 -17.27 22.54 -9.48
N PHE A 130 -18.08 21.58 -9.90
CA PHE A 130 -17.92 20.90 -11.17
C PHE A 130 -18.22 21.84 -12.34
N VAL A 131 -17.52 21.63 -13.45
CA VAL A 131 -17.86 22.19 -14.76
C VAL A 131 -18.54 21.09 -15.58
N PRO A 132 -19.83 21.25 -15.94
CA PRO A 132 -20.56 20.24 -16.71
C PRO A 132 -19.85 19.90 -18.03
N GLY A 133 -19.84 18.63 -18.40
CA GLY A 133 -19.29 18.15 -19.68
C GLY A 133 -17.77 17.98 -19.72
N GLN A 134 -17.05 18.29 -18.63
CA GLN A 134 -15.59 18.13 -18.56
C GLN A 134 -15.21 16.82 -17.85
N PRO A 135 -14.24 16.05 -18.38
CA PRO A 135 -13.78 14.82 -17.75
C PRO A 135 -12.99 15.14 -16.46
N LEU A 136 -13.23 14.42 -15.36
CA LEU A 136 -12.56 14.68 -14.07
C LEU A 136 -11.05 14.40 -14.09
N LYS A 137 -10.65 13.39 -14.86
CA LYS A 137 -9.25 13.05 -15.10
C LYS A 137 -8.81 13.72 -16.38
N ASN A 138 -7.58 14.22 -16.40
CA ASN A 138 -7.03 14.81 -17.60
C ASN A 138 -6.89 13.74 -18.70
N PRO A 139 -7.49 13.93 -19.89
CA PRO A 139 -7.37 12.97 -21.00
C PRO A 139 -5.93 12.79 -21.49
N GLN A 140 -5.07 13.78 -21.24
CA GLN A 140 -3.65 13.75 -21.61
C GLN A 140 -2.75 13.17 -20.51
N PHE A 141 -3.30 12.81 -19.35
CA PHE A 141 -2.51 12.22 -18.27
C PHE A 141 -1.91 10.88 -18.72
N ASP A 142 -0.59 10.80 -18.63
CA ASP A 142 0.17 9.59 -18.90
C ASP A 142 0.68 9.00 -17.56
N PRO A 143 0.30 7.75 -17.20
CA PRO A 143 0.86 7.07 -16.04
C PRO A 143 2.38 6.88 -16.08
N ASP A 144 2.97 6.80 -17.28
CA ASP A 144 4.41 6.56 -17.47
C ASP A 144 5.23 7.86 -17.44
N ASP A 145 4.58 9.02 -17.64
CA ASP A 145 5.16 10.36 -17.51
C ASP A 145 4.23 11.30 -16.70
N PRO A 146 4.10 11.08 -15.37
CA PRO A 146 3.15 11.81 -14.53
C PRO A 146 3.50 13.28 -14.34
N GLY A 147 4.69 13.72 -14.76
CA GLY A 147 5.15 15.10 -14.66
C GLY A 147 4.70 15.99 -15.83
N ARG A 148 4.37 15.40 -16.97
CA ARG A 148 4.04 16.13 -18.20
C ARG A 148 2.66 16.77 -18.18
N TYR A 149 1.67 16.05 -17.66
CA TYR A 149 0.30 16.53 -17.54
C TYR A 149 -0.27 16.17 -16.16
N PRO A 150 -1.02 17.07 -15.51
CA PRO A 150 -1.59 16.81 -14.20
C PRO A 150 -2.63 15.69 -14.28
N TYR A 151 -2.69 14.85 -13.23
CA TYR A 151 -3.68 13.77 -13.11
C TYR A 151 -5.14 14.28 -13.15
N LEU A 152 -5.38 15.38 -12.44
CA LEU A 152 -6.68 16.05 -12.40
C LEU A 152 -6.82 16.95 -13.61
N ASN A 153 -7.99 16.94 -14.25
CA ASN A 153 -8.31 17.93 -15.27
C ASN A 153 -8.68 19.25 -14.58
N PRO A 154 -7.88 20.33 -14.70
CA PRO A 154 -8.21 21.61 -14.09
C PRO A 154 -9.50 22.20 -14.66
N ALA A 155 -9.82 21.94 -15.93
CA ALA A 155 -11.04 22.45 -16.57
C ALA A 155 -12.33 21.82 -16.04
N ALA A 156 -12.24 20.69 -15.31
CA ALA A 156 -13.40 20.05 -14.69
C ALA A 156 -13.83 20.70 -13.37
N PHE A 157 -13.01 21.60 -12.83
CA PHE A 157 -13.24 22.24 -11.55
C PHE A 157 -13.18 23.76 -11.71
N ARG A 158 -14.17 24.45 -11.17
CA ARG A 158 -14.17 25.92 -11.10
C ARG A 158 -14.27 26.37 -9.66
N ARG A 159 -13.79 27.59 -9.42
CA ARG A 159 -14.05 28.29 -8.16
C ARG A 159 -15.55 28.65 -8.12
N PRO A 160 -16.27 28.35 -7.02
CA PRO A 160 -17.64 28.84 -6.85
C PRO A 160 -17.67 30.37 -6.82
N ALA A 161 -18.82 30.98 -7.15
CA ALA A 161 -18.95 32.42 -7.09
C ALA A 161 -18.81 32.95 -5.66
N ASN A 162 -18.60 34.26 -5.52
CA ASN A 162 -18.53 34.84 -4.18
C ASN A 162 -19.84 34.59 -3.43
N MET A 163 -19.72 34.17 -2.16
CA MET A 163 -20.84 33.80 -1.30
C MET A 163 -21.61 32.53 -1.71
N GLU A 164 -21.08 31.72 -2.64
CA GLU A 164 -21.66 30.42 -3.00
C GLU A 164 -20.86 29.24 -2.45
N TYR A 165 -21.57 28.15 -2.13
CA TYR A 165 -20.96 26.88 -1.76
C TYR A 165 -20.58 26.07 -3.01
N GLY A 166 -19.43 25.39 -2.94
CA GLY A 166 -19.04 24.41 -3.95
C GLY A 166 -19.99 23.21 -3.97
N ASP A 167 -20.17 22.61 -5.14
CA ASP A 167 -21.03 21.43 -5.34
C ASP A 167 -20.27 20.10 -5.30
N THR A 168 -18.93 20.13 -5.18
CA THR A 168 -18.14 18.91 -5.13
C THR A 168 -18.33 18.21 -3.77
N PRO A 169 -18.47 16.87 -3.76
CA PRO A 169 -18.46 16.13 -2.51
C PRO A 169 -17.08 16.26 -1.87
N ARG A 170 -17.03 16.08 -0.55
CA ARG A 170 -15.78 16.21 0.21
C ARG A 170 -14.68 15.27 -0.29
N ARG A 171 -15.08 14.08 -0.76
CA ARG A 171 -14.23 13.11 -1.46
C ARG A 171 -14.96 12.61 -2.70
N ILE A 172 -14.33 12.70 -3.85
CA ILE A 172 -14.90 12.31 -5.14
C ILE A 172 -14.62 10.82 -5.34
N ALA A 173 -15.61 9.96 -5.20
CA ALA A 173 -15.44 8.50 -5.25
C ALA A 173 -14.87 7.98 -6.58
N GLN A 174 -15.15 8.69 -7.67
CA GLN A 174 -14.68 8.39 -9.04
C GLN A 174 -13.21 8.82 -9.27
N LEU A 175 -12.68 9.67 -8.40
CA LEU A 175 -11.36 10.28 -8.52
C LEU A 175 -10.50 9.82 -7.35
N ARG A 176 -9.69 8.79 -7.60
CA ARG A 176 -8.84 8.15 -6.59
C ARG A 176 -7.38 8.29 -6.97
N ALA A 177 -6.50 8.29 -5.98
CA ALA A 177 -5.08 8.19 -6.20
C ALA A 177 -4.73 6.90 -6.98
N PRO A 178 -3.60 6.85 -7.69
CA PRO A 178 -3.11 5.63 -8.31
C PRO A 178 -3.06 4.46 -7.31
N ALA A 179 -3.48 3.28 -7.74
CA ALA A 179 -3.45 2.08 -6.90
C ALA A 179 -2.01 1.65 -6.61
N ALA A 180 -1.74 1.24 -5.38
CA ALA A 180 -0.44 0.69 -5.00
C ALA A 180 -0.39 -0.79 -5.37
N ARG A 181 0.65 -1.17 -6.12
CA ARG A 181 0.96 -2.56 -6.47
C ARG A 181 2.35 -2.88 -5.94
N ARG A 182 2.48 -3.90 -5.09
CA ARG A 182 3.76 -4.34 -4.55
C ARG A 182 3.85 -5.85 -4.64
N GLY A 183 4.97 -6.38 -5.08
CA GLY A 183 5.18 -7.81 -5.08
C GLY A 183 6.62 -8.19 -5.36
N ILE A 184 7.00 -9.37 -4.89
CA ILE A 184 8.31 -9.98 -5.12
C ILE A 184 8.04 -11.42 -5.55
N SER A 185 8.70 -11.82 -6.63
CA SER A 185 8.69 -13.20 -7.13
C SER A 185 10.13 -13.71 -7.17
N SER A 186 10.32 -14.95 -6.74
CA SER A 186 11.60 -15.64 -6.75
C SER A 186 11.48 -16.96 -7.51
N PHE A 187 12.50 -17.25 -8.32
CA PHE A 187 12.63 -18.48 -9.08
C PHE A 187 13.97 -19.10 -8.74
N VAL A 188 13.96 -20.22 -8.01
CA VAL A 188 15.19 -20.79 -7.43
C VAL A 188 15.20 -22.31 -7.59
N PRO A 189 16.34 -22.92 -7.99
CA PRO A 189 16.48 -24.36 -7.97
C PRO A 189 16.55 -24.84 -6.52
N ARG A 190 15.82 -25.90 -6.15
CA ARG A 190 15.97 -26.50 -4.83
C ARG A 190 17.35 -27.15 -4.76
N PRO A 191 18.20 -26.82 -3.75
CA PRO A 191 19.47 -27.48 -3.61
C PRO A 191 19.23 -28.98 -3.48
N SER A 192 19.83 -29.78 -4.37
CA SER A 192 19.94 -31.20 -4.13
C SER A 192 20.78 -31.36 -2.86
N THR A 193 20.20 -31.88 -1.79
CA THR A 193 20.99 -32.41 -0.67
C THR A 193 21.84 -33.52 -1.25
N PHE A 194 23.07 -33.19 -1.65
CA PHE A 194 24.11 -34.17 -1.81
C PHE A 194 24.39 -34.66 -0.39
N SER A 195 23.85 -35.83 -0.06
CA SER A 195 24.37 -36.63 1.05
C SER A 195 25.78 -37.05 0.63
N THR A 196 26.73 -36.14 0.76
CA THR A 196 28.13 -36.54 0.84
C THR A 196 28.25 -37.18 2.22
N GLY A 197 28.26 -38.51 2.24
CA GLY A 197 28.63 -39.26 3.43
C GLY A 197 30.06 -38.87 3.79
N THR A 198 30.21 -37.84 4.59
CA THR A 198 31.42 -37.54 5.35
C THR A 198 30.96 -36.84 6.60
N ASP A 199 30.74 -37.66 7.62
CA ASP A 199 30.59 -37.25 9.00
C ASP A 199 31.83 -36.42 9.37
N TRP A 200 31.67 -35.11 9.48
CA TRP A 200 32.63 -34.23 10.13
C TRP A 200 31.85 -33.39 11.13
N GLY A 201 32.24 -33.58 12.40
CA GLY A 201 31.58 -33.03 13.56
C GLY A 201 31.38 -31.52 13.51
N ALA A 202 30.25 -31.12 14.08
CA ALA A 202 30.03 -29.90 14.84
C ALA A 202 30.87 -28.66 14.47
N SER A 203 30.22 -27.67 13.86
CA SER A 203 30.04 -26.36 14.51
C SER A 203 29.19 -25.45 13.61
N THR A 204 28.02 -25.08 14.13
CA THR A 204 27.23 -23.96 13.61
C THR A 204 28.00 -22.68 13.93
N PRO A 205 28.40 -21.84 12.96
CA PRO A 205 28.87 -20.51 13.30
C PRO A 205 27.65 -19.66 13.64
N THR A 206 27.36 -19.52 14.92
CA THR A 206 26.50 -18.45 15.43
C THR A 206 27.18 -17.13 15.10
N LEU A 207 26.62 -16.39 14.14
CA LEU A 207 27.08 -15.04 13.79
C LEU A 207 26.63 -14.07 14.90
N THR A 208 27.36 -14.04 16.01
CA THR A 208 27.21 -13.00 17.03
C THR A 208 28.00 -11.78 16.56
N ALA A 209 27.31 -10.76 16.06
CA ALA A 209 27.91 -9.46 15.79
C ALA A 209 28.35 -8.82 17.12
N ARG A 210 29.61 -9.04 17.49
CA ARG A 210 30.26 -8.37 18.62
C ARG A 210 30.97 -7.13 18.08
N LEU A 211 30.34 -5.96 18.21
CA LEU A 211 31.04 -4.69 18.02
C LEU A 211 32.01 -4.49 19.19
N SER A 212 33.28 -4.80 18.94
CA SER A 212 34.41 -4.51 19.81
C SER A 212 35.27 -3.45 19.12
N GLY A 213 35.32 -2.25 19.69
CA GLY A 213 36.17 -1.18 19.20
C GLY A 213 35.89 0.12 19.93
N GLY A 214 36.44 0.25 21.14
CA GLY A 214 36.37 1.47 21.92
C GLY A 214 37.28 2.57 21.37
N SER A 215 36.83 3.82 21.51
CA SER A 215 37.72 4.97 21.63
C SER A 215 37.22 5.83 22.80
N ARG A 216 38.11 5.97 23.78
CA ARG A 216 37.93 6.80 24.98
C ARG A 216 37.97 8.27 24.58
N ILE A 217 36.96 9.05 24.94
CA ILE A 217 37.15 10.48 25.16
C ILE A 217 36.68 10.82 26.57
N ARG A 218 37.65 11.29 27.35
CA ARG A 218 37.58 11.66 28.76
C ARG A 218 36.61 12.82 28.96
N ARG A 219 35.65 12.67 29.87
CA ARG A 219 34.92 13.79 30.47
C ARG A 219 35.73 14.32 31.66
N PRO A 220 36.03 15.63 31.74
CA PRO A 220 36.45 16.21 33.01
C PRO A 220 35.25 16.38 33.94
N ILE A 221 35.47 15.95 35.17
CA ILE A 221 34.62 16.16 36.34
C ILE A 221 34.82 17.60 36.81
N ALA A 222 33.74 18.33 37.03
CA ALA A 222 33.73 19.50 37.90
C ALA A 222 32.56 19.33 38.89
N ARG A 223 32.92 19.29 40.18
CA ARG A 223 32.03 19.24 41.35
C ARG A 223 32.27 20.52 42.14
N ALA A 224 31.21 21.26 42.46
CA ALA A 224 31.00 22.18 43.60
C ALA A 224 29.71 22.96 43.31
N ARG A 225 28.79 23.31 44.22
CA ARG A 225 28.65 23.23 45.68
C ARG A 225 27.16 23.52 45.98
N SER A 226 26.68 23.15 47.16
CA SER A 226 25.37 23.55 47.69
C SER A 226 25.37 25.01 48.19
N SER A 227 24.20 25.66 48.16
CA SER A 227 23.69 26.46 49.29
C SER A 227 22.20 26.73 49.16
N SER A 228 21.51 26.53 50.28
CA SER A 228 20.15 26.93 50.64
C SER A 228 19.90 28.44 50.55
N GLY A 229 18.64 28.80 50.33
CA GLY A 229 18.06 30.14 50.47
C GLY A 229 16.62 30.11 50.01
#